data_AF-I4DQ50-F1
#
_entry.id   AF-I4DQ50-F1
#
_cell.length_a   1.000
_cell.length_b   1.000
_cell.length_c   1.000
_cell.angle_alpha   90.00
_cell.angle_beta   90.00
_cell.angle_gamma   90.00
#
_symmetry.space_group_name_H-M   'P 1'
#
loop_
_entity.id
_entity.type
_entity.pdbx_description
1 polymer ?
#
loop_
_entity_poly.entity_id
_entity_poly.type
_entity_poly.pdbx_seq_one_letter_code
_entity_poly.pdbx_strand_id
1 'polypeptide(L)'
;MPGNVVANIRNTFLISEPLARKYGAVVFIACMRFETGKRKLQYLTFNDFFHCAQAIMGSWTYSCTGPEYYDTEMDREFLLELRELRLLLDKEKEHKHLVCMRLRPKLLDKSYQELELNFRLYTRALVGLACNLHRGRELRSLFIDLLERCIEPLRLGCWPKTDLAQFLCAYEQFALQMDVLREADLKSVWERYMRVVSQCLLTMYHI
;
A
#
# COMPACT_ATOMS: atom_id res chain seq x y z
N MET A 1 19.31 4.42 -17.52
CA MET A 1 20.45 4.99 -16.77
C MET A 1 20.40 4.40 -15.38
N PRO A 2 21.49 3.77 -14.91
CA PRO A 2 21.58 3.37 -13.52
C PRO A 2 21.65 4.61 -12.61
N GLY A 3 21.44 4.39 -11.31
CA GLY A 3 21.37 5.41 -10.29
C GLY A 3 19.97 5.96 -10.05
N ASN A 4 19.89 6.94 -9.16
CA ASN A 4 18.63 7.56 -8.75
C ASN A 4 18.00 8.35 -9.91
N VAL A 5 16.77 7.99 -10.32
CA VAL A 5 16.06 8.58 -11.45
C VAL A 5 15.84 10.08 -11.26
N VAL A 6 15.58 10.53 -10.03
CA VAL A 6 15.36 11.96 -9.73
C VAL A 6 16.66 12.74 -9.94
N ALA A 7 17.79 12.24 -9.43
CA ALA A 7 19.10 12.85 -9.63
C ALA A 7 19.50 12.86 -11.11
N ASN A 8 19.27 11.75 -11.82
CA ASN A 8 19.52 11.64 -13.25
C ASN A 8 18.72 12.67 -14.04
N ILE A 9 17.42 12.80 -13.78
CA ILE A 9 16.56 13.79 -14.43
C ILE A 9 17.02 15.21 -14.11
N ARG A 10 17.28 15.50 -12.83
CA ARG A 10 17.71 16.82 -12.37
C ARG A 10 19.01 17.26 -13.05
N ASN A 11 20.01 16.39 -13.06
CA ASN A 11 21.35 16.72 -13.58
C ASN A 11 21.39 16.75 -15.11
N THR A 12 20.57 15.93 -15.78
CA THR A 12 20.53 15.86 -17.25
C THR A 12 19.70 16.99 -17.86
N PHE A 13 18.55 17.29 -17.26
CA PHE A 13 17.60 18.28 -17.81
C PHE A 13 17.66 19.63 -17.10
N LEU A 14 18.51 19.77 -16.07
CA LEU A 14 18.73 21.01 -15.31
C LEU A 14 17.45 21.62 -14.71
N ILE A 15 16.52 20.76 -14.31
CA ILE A 15 15.24 21.17 -13.72
C ILE A 15 15.28 21.16 -12.19
N SER A 16 14.33 21.85 -11.55
CA SER A 16 14.21 21.86 -10.10
C SER A 16 13.93 20.46 -9.53
N GLU A 17 14.37 20.20 -8.30
CA GLU A 17 14.14 18.91 -7.64
C GLU A 17 12.65 18.53 -7.48
N PRO A 18 11.73 19.45 -7.11
CA PRO A 18 10.30 19.12 -7.06
C PRO A 18 9.76 18.67 -8.42
N LEU A 19 10.22 19.27 -9.51
CA LEU A 19 9.81 18.88 -10.86
C LEU A 19 10.45 17.56 -11.28
N ALA A 20 11.73 17.35 -10.96
CA ALA A 20 12.43 16.09 -11.20
C ALA A 20 11.76 14.91 -10.49
N ARG A 21 11.24 15.09 -9.26
CA ARG A 21 10.47 14.05 -8.55
C ARG A 21 9.19 13.69 -9.28
N LYS A 22 8.46 14.69 -9.81
CA LYS A 22 7.23 14.44 -10.60
C LYS A 22 7.54 13.64 -11.86
N TYR A 23 8.58 14.02 -12.61
CA TYR A 23 9.01 13.24 -13.77
C TYR A 23 9.52 11.84 -13.39
N GLY A 24 10.25 11.71 -12.29
CA GLY A 24 10.70 10.43 -11.76
C GLY A 24 9.52 9.49 -11.48
N ALA A 25 8.45 9.99 -10.87
CA ALA A 25 7.22 9.21 -10.67
C ALA A 25 6.56 8.80 -12.00
N VAL A 26 6.51 9.67 -13.01
CA VAL A 26 5.99 9.33 -14.34
C VAL A 26 6.81 8.21 -14.98
N VAL A 27 8.15 8.34 -14.94
CA VAL A 27 9.06 7.31 -15.46
C VAL A 27 8.86 5.99 -14.71
N PHE A 28 8.81 6.03 -13.38
CA PHE A 28 8.57 4.85 -12.55
C PHE A 28 7.25 4.16 -12.91
N ILE A 29 6.15 4.92 -12.98
CA ILE A 29 4.82 4.40 -13.35
C ILE A 29 4.84 3.74 -14.72
N ALA A 30 5.51 4.36 -15.69
CA ALA A 30 5.64 3.84 -17.06
C ALA A 30 6.52 2.58 -17.12
N CYS A 31 7.67 2.57 -16.46
CA CYS A 31 8.58 1.42 -16.38
C CYS A 31 7.90 0.20 -15.72
N MET A 32 7.18 0.44 -14.62
CA MET A 32 6.42 -0.60 -13.93
C MET A 32 5.14 -1.00 -14.65
N ARG A 33 4.70 -0.21 -15.64
CA ARG A 33 3.49 -0.41 -16.43
C ARG A 33 2.22 -0.48 -15.57
N PHE A 34 2.16 0.33 -14.51
CA PHE A 34 0.94 0.41 -13.70
C PHE A 34 -0.24 0.88 -14.54
N GLU A 35 -1.40 0.26 -14.32
CA GLU A 35 -2.62 0.63 -15.01
C GLU A 35 -3.24 1.88 -14.37
N THR A 36 -3.08 3.03 -15.03
CA THR A 36 -3.64 4.32 -14.58
C THR A 36 -4.79 4.82 -15.45
N GLY A 37 -4.93 4.31 -16.67
CA GLY A 37 -5.90 4.80 -17.67
C GLY A 37 -7.30 4.17 -17.63
N LYS A 38 -7.62 3.32 -16.65
CA LYS A 38 -8.96 2.70 -16.57
C LYS A 38 -10.01 3.72 -16.12
N ARG A 39 -11.22 3.64 -16.68
CA ARG A 39 -12.34 4.56 -16.37
C ARG A 39 -12.61 4.71 -14.87
N LYS A 40 -12.57 3.60 -14.12
CA LYS A 40 -12.76 3.59 -12.66
C LYS A 40 -11.73 4.38 -11.86
N LEU A 41 -10.56 4.68 -12.43
CA LEU A 41 -9.51 5.50 -11.81
C LEU A 41 -9.56 6.98 -12.25
N GLN A 42 -10.49 7.40 -13.11
CA GLN A 42 -10.54 8.77 -13.63
C GLN A 42 -10.84 9.84 -12.57
N TYR A 43 -11.34 9.44 -11.40
CA TYR A 43 -11.52 10.37 -10.29
C TYR A 43 -10.18 10.75 -9.62
N LEU A 44 -9.11 9.99 -9.88
CA LEU A 44 -7.77 10.27 -9.35
C LEU A 44 -7.03 11.27 -10.23
N THR A 45 -6.30 12.16 -9.57
CA THR A 45 -5.43 13.15 -10.19
C THR A 45 -4.00 12.62 -10.35
N PHE A 46 -3.17 13.33 -11.11
CA PHE A 46 -1.74 13.03 -11.14
C PHE A 46 -1.09 13.11 -9.75
N ASN A 47 -1.53 14.04 -8.89
CA ASN A 47 -0.97 14.14 -7.54
C ASN A 47 -1.24 12.88 -6.72
N ASP A 48 -2.41 12.25 -6.88
CA ASP A 48 -2.71 10.99 -6.19
C ASP A 48 -1.75 9.88 -6.62
N PHE A 49 -1.57 9.69 -7.93
CA PHE A 49 -0.60 8.72 -8.46
C PHE A 49 0.84 9.06 -8.06
N PHE A 50 1.20 10.34 -8.04
CA PHE A 50 2.52 10.81 -7.63
C PHE A 50 2.81 10.42 -6.18
N HIS A 51 1.89 10.69 -5.24
CA HIS A 51 2.07 10.33 -3.83
C HIS A 51 2.17 8.82 -3.64
N CYS A 52 1.32 8.04 -4.31
CA CYS A 52 1.42 6.58 -4.27
C CYS A 52 2.74 6.07 -4.85
N ALA A 53 3.17 6.60 -6.00
CA ALA A 53 4.43 6.21 -6.63
C ALA A 53 5.64 6.52 -5.73
N GLN A 54 5.66 7.67 -5.07
CA GLN A 54 6.72 8.02 -4.12
C GLN A 54 6.75 7.05 -2.93
N ALA A 55 5.60 6.62 -2.41
CA ALA A 55 5.51 5.62 -1.36
C ALA A 55 6.10 4.28 -1.81
N ILE A 56 5.72 3.82 -3.00
CA ILE A 56 6.21 2.57 -3.61
C ILE A 56 7.72 2.66 -3.89
N MET A 57 8.21 3.73 -4.51
CA MET A 57 9.65 3.92 -4.77
C MET A 57 10.45 4.00 -3.46
N GLY A 58 9.91 4.68 -2.43
CA GLY A 58 10.63 4.84 -1.17
C GLY A 58 10.70 3.57 -0.33
N SER A 59 9.83 2.58 -0.59
CA SER A 59 9.72 1.40 0.26
C SER A 59 9.85 0.08 -0.49
N TRP A 60 9.36 -0.08 -1.72
CA TRP A 60 9.27 -1.38 -2.40
C TRP A 60 10.30 -1.59 -3.52
N THR A 61 11.14 -0.61 -3.82
CA THR A 61 12.32 -0.79 -4.67
C THR A 61 13.54 -1.11 -3.83
N TYR A 62 14.62 -1.57 -4.46
CA TYR A 62 15.90 -1.72 -3.75
C TYR A 62 16.35 -0.36 -3.18
N SER A 63 17.06 -0.39 -2.06
CA SER A 63 17.69 0.78 -1.43
C SER A 63 19.21 0.82 -1.64
N CYS A 64 19.75 -0.11 -2.43
CA CYS A 64 21.19 -0.31 -2.60
C CYS A 64 21.85 0.82 -3.41
N THR A 65 22.76 1.58 -2.81
CA THR A 65 23.56 2.60 -3.51
C THR A 65 24.77 1.96 -4.21
N GLY A 66 24.54 1.27 -5.33
CA GLY A 66 25.58 0.69 -6.18
C GLY A 66 25.60 1.26 -7.60
N PRO A 67 26.68 1.07 -8.37
CA PRO A 67 26.78 1.54 -9.75
C PRO A 67 25.76 0.91 -10.72
N GLU A 68 25.16 -0.23 -10.34
CA GLU A 68 24.09 -0.93 -11.08
C GLU A 68 22.70 -0.72 -10.45
N TYR A 69 22.55 0.27 -9.57
CA TYR A 69 21.29 0.55 -8.90
C TYR A 69 20.21 1.04 -9.87
N TYR A 70 19.00 0.51 -9.79
CA TYR A 70 17.84 1.04 -10.49
C TYR A 70 16.71 1.29 -9.49
N ASP A 71 16.45 2.55 -9.15
CA ASP A 71 15.28 2.93 -8.33
C ASP A 71 13.94 2.83 -9.10
N THR A 72 13.99 2.26 -10.31
CA THR A 72 12.84 1.86 -11.11
C THR A 72 12.56 0.35 -11.05
N GLU A 73 13.30 -0.41 -10.24
CA GLU A 73 13.10 -1.85 -10.08
C GLU A 73 12.59 -2.22 -8.70
N MET A 74 11.58 -3.08 -8.68
CA MET A 74 11.02 -3.61 -7.44
C MET A 74 11.97 -4.58 -6.77
N ASP A 75 12.00 -4.54 -5.45
CA ASP A 75 12.66 -5.52 -4.61
C ASP A 75 11.93 -6.86 -4.70
N ARG A 76 12.48 -7.79 -5.48
CA ARG A 76 11.82 -9.07 -5.78
C ARG A 76 11.79 -10.00 -4.59
N GLU A 77 12.80 -9.95 -3.74
CA GLU A 77 12.88 -10.75 -2.52
C GLU A 77 11.76 -10.36 -1.57
N PHE A 78 11.63 -9.06 -1.32
CA PHE A 78 10.53 -8.51 -0.54
C PHE A 78 9.15 -8.92 -1.09
N LEU A 79 8.93 -8.79 -2.41
CA LEU A 79 7.65 -9.18 -3.01
C LEU A 79 7.35 -10.67 -2.86
N LEU A 80 8.37 -11.54 -2.81
CA LEU A 80 8.20 -12.97 -2.55
C LEU A 80 7.87 -13.23 -1.08
N GLU A 81 8.54 -12.54 -0.15
CA GLU A 81 8.28 -12.65 1.30
C GLU A 81 6.84 -12.24 1.68
N LEU A 82 6.22 -11.31 0.95
CA LEU A 82 4.81 -10.93 1.15
C LEU A 82 3.82 -12.09 1.06
N ARG A 83 4.20 -13.20 0.40
CA ARG A 83 3.37 -14.41 0.33
C ARG A 83 3.18 -15.07 1.68
N GLU A 84 4.17 -14.95 2.56
CA GLU A 84 4.14 -15.57 3.89
C GLU A 84 3.15 -14.87 4.81
N LEU A 85 2.77 -13.62 4.53
CA LEU A 85 1.72 -12.89 5.26
C LEU A 85 0.35 -13.57 5.19
N ARG A 86 0.15 -14.57 4.31
CA ARG A 86 -1.06 -15.39 4.26
C ARG A 86 -1.43 -16.01 5.61
N LEU A 87 -0.44 -16.23 6.49
CA LEU A 87 -0.67 -16.74 7.85
C LEU A 87 -1.60 -15.84 8.68
N LEU A 88 -1.68 -14.54 8.37
CA LEU A 88 -2.62 -13.62 9.01
C LEU A 88 -4.08 -13.95 8.68
N LEU A 89 -4.35 -14.62 7.56
CA LEU A 89 -5.70 -15.07 7.19
C LEU A 89 -6.22 -16.14 8.15
N ASP A 90 -5.35 -16.99 8.68
CA ASP A 90 -5.74 -18.05 9.61
C ASP A 90 -5.95 -17.52 11.03
N LYS A 91 -5.37 -16.36 11.34
CA LYS A 91 -5.45 -15.67 12.64
C LYS A 91 -6.36 -14.44 12.61
N GLU A 92 -7.25 -14.35 11.62
CA GLU A 92 -8.16 -13.22 11.38
C GLU A 92 -8.98 -12.85 12.61
N LYS A 93 -9.45 -13.84 13.39
CA LYS A 93 -10.33 -13.63 14.54
C LYS A 93 -9.60 -12.99 15.73
N GLU A 94 -8.36 -13.42 15.95
CA GLU A 94 -7.47 -12.85 16.97
C GLU A 94 -7.15 -11.39 16.61
N HIS A 95 -6.76 -11.16 15.35
CA HIS A 95 -6.49 -9.81 14.87
C HIS A 95 -7.73 -8.90 14.99
N LYS A 96 -8.91 -9.40 14.58
CA LYS A 96 -10.18 -8.70 14.73
C LYS A 96 -10.42 -8.25 16.15
N HIS A 97 -10.23 -9.15 17.12
CA HIS A 97 -10.47 -8.85 18.52
C HIS A 97 -9.59 -7.69 19.00
N LEU A 98 -8.28 -7.76 18.74
CA LEU A 98 -7.32 -6.72 19.13
C LEU A 98 -7.66 -5.36 18.51
N VAL A 99 -7.93 -5.34 17.19
CA VAL A 99 -8.25 -4.10 16.46
C VAL A 99 -9.58 -3.50 16.93
N CYS A 100 -10.64 -4.31 17.04
CA CYS A 100 -11.96 -3.81 17.45
C CYS A 100 -11.94 -3.29 18.89
N MET A 101 -11.26 -4.00 19.81
CA MET A 101 -11.09 -3.54 21.18
C MET A 101 -10.41 -2.16 21.23
N ARG A 102 -9.42 -1.91 20.38
CA ARG A 102 -8.75 -0.60 20.31
C ARG A 102 -9.61 0.50 19.70
N LEU A 103 -10.38 0.17 18.68
CA LEU A 103 -11.08 1.14 17.84
C LEU A 103 -12.49 1.48 18.34
N ARG A 104 -13.11 0.62 19.17
CA ARG A 104 -14.42 0.88 19.77
C ARG A 104 -14.57 2.27 20.41
N PRO A 105 -13.63 2.78 21.23
CA PRO A 105 -13.75 4.12 21.80
C PRO A 105 -13.37 5.27 20.84
N LYS A 106 -12.92 4.97 19.62
CA LYS A 106 -12.36 5.97 18.68
C LYS A 106 -13.22 6.18 17.43
N LEU A 107 -13.86 5.13 16.94
CA LEU A 107 -14.69 5.17 15.75
C LEU A 107 -16.11 5.60 16.08
N LEU A 108 -16.78 6.17 15.08
CA LEU A 108 -18.23 6.36 15.14
C LEU A 108 -18.94 5.00 15.20
N ASP A 109 -20.08 4.92 15.89
CA ASP A 109 -20.83 3.66 16.08
C ASP A 109 -21.13 2.95 14.75
N LYS A 110 -21.52 3.73 13.71
CA LYS A 110 -21.78 3.19 12.37
C LYS A 110 -20.52 2.57 11.75
N SER A 111 -19.39 3.28 11.78
CA SER A 111 -18.10 2.78 11.25
C SER A 111 -17.62 1.55 12.02
N TYR A 112 -17.81 1.54 13.33
CA TYR A 112 -17.42 0.41 14.19
C TYR A 112 -18.25 -0.85 13.91
N GLN A 113 -19.58 -0.72 13.81
CA GLN A 113 -20.44 -1.85 13.45
C GLN A 113 -20.10 -2.41 12.07
N GLU A 114 -19.86 -1.52 11.10
CA GLU A 114 -19.43 -1.90 9.75
C GLU A 114 -18.09 -2.65 9.79
N LEU A 115 -17.09 -2.12 10.53
CA LEU A 115 -15.80 -2.77 10.73
C LEU A 115 -15.97 -4.18 11.30
N GLU A 116 -16.75 -4.33 12.37
CA GLU A 116 -16.95 -5.65 13.00
C GLU A 116 -17.57 -6.65 12.04
N LEU A 117 -18.56 -6.23 11.25
CA LEU A 117 -19.24 -7.09 10.29
C LEU A 117 -18.32 -7.48 9.13
N ASN A 118 -17.50 -6.55 8.63
CA ASN A 118 -16.71 -6.72 7.41
C ASN A 118 -15.21 -6.95 7.63
N PHE A 119 -14.74 -7.09 8.88
CA PHE A 119 -13.31 -7.26 9.19
C PHE A 119 -12.65 -8.37 8.35
N ARG A 120 -13.31 -9.51 8.19
CA ARG A 120 -12.81 -10.63 7.39
C ARG A 120 -12.63 -10.27 5.92
N LEU A 121 -13.55 -9.48 5.36
CA LEU A 121 -13.48 -8.99 3.98
C LEU A 121 -12.25 -8.08 3.83
N TYR A 122 -12.04 -7.15 4.76
CA TYR A 122 -10.89 -6.24 4.74
C TYR A 122 -9.56 -6.97 4.90
N THR A 123 -9.49 -7.94 5.80
CA THR A 123 -8.29 -8.79 5.98
C THR A 123 -7.97 -9.55 4.70
N ARG A 124 -8.97 -10.17 4.06
CA ARG A 124 -8.78 -10.87 2.78
C ARG A 124 -8.35 -9.94 1.66
N ALA A 125 -8.88 -8.72 1.61
CA ALA A 125 -8.47 -7.74 0.62
C ALA A 125 -7.01 -7.32 0.83
N LEU A 126 -6.64 -6.85 2.02
CA LEU A 126 -5.30 -6.36 2.33
C LEU A 126 -4.25 -7.47 2.25
N VAL A 127 -4.44 -8.58 2.95
CA VAL A 127 -3.45 -9.68 2.94
C VAL A 127 -3.44 -10.38 1.58
N GLY A 128 -4.61 -10.55 0.94
CA GLY A 128 -4.71 -11.17 -0.38
C GLY A 128 -4.02 -10.37 -1.48
N LEU A 129 -4.02 -9.03 -1.39
CA LEU A 129 -3.19 -8.18 -2.25
C LEU A 129 -1.71 -8.52 -2.06
N ALA A 130 -1.22 -8.44 -0.81
CA ALA A 130 0.18 -8.69 -0.48
C ALA A 130 0.69 -10.02 -1.09
N CYS A 131 -0.07 -11.10 -0.90
CA CYS A 131 0.33 -12.43 -1.35
C CYS A 131 0.46 -12.58 -2.87
N ASN A 132 -0.08 -11.64 -3.66
CA ASN A 132 -0.09 -11.70 -5.11
C ASN A 132 0.86 -10.70 -5.78
N LEU A 133 1.47 -9.76 -5.05
CA LEU A 133 2.28 -8.68 -5.64
C LEU A 133 3.56 -9.14 -6.33
N HIS A 134 4.09 -10.33 -6.00
CA HIS A 134 5.18 -10.96 -6.77
C HIS A 134 4.82 -11.24 -8.23
N ARG A 135 3.52 -11.30 -8.57
CA ARG A 135 3.04 -11.55 -9.93
C ARG A 135 2.97 -10.24 -10.68
N GLY A 136 3.73 -10.13 -11.77
CA GLY A 136 3.80 -8.88 -12.56
C GLY A 136 2.45 -8.37 -13.07
N ARG A 137 1.47 -9.24 -13.32
CA ARG A 137 0.10 -8.82 -13.69
C ARG A 137 -0.61 -8.10 -12.53
N GLU A 138 -0.61 -8.72 -11.37
CA GLU A 138 -1.26 -8.21 -10.15
C GLU A 138 -0.58 -6.94 -9.67
N LEU A 139 0.74 -6.87 -9.81
CA LEU A 139 1.48 -5.65 -9.52
C LEU A 139 1.06 -4.49 -10.46
N ARG A 140 0.94 -4.73 -11.77
CA ARG A 140 0.48 -3.71 -12.71
C ARG A 140 -0.94 -3.23 -12.43
N SER A 141 -1.81 -4.10 -11.92
CA SER A 141 -3.18 -3.76 -11.54
C SER A 141 -3.32 -3.19 -10.12
N LEU A 142 -2.23 -2.94 -9.38
CA LEU A 142 -2.26 -2.51 -7.98
C LEU A 142 -3.28 -1.40 -7.68
N PHE A 143 -3.29 -0.30 -8.44
CA PHE A 143 -4.23 0.80 -8.20
C PHE A 143 -5.70 0.40 -8.42
N ILE A 144 -5.94 -0.50 -9.36
CA ILE A 144 -7.26 -1.04 -9.61
C ILE A 144 -7.69 -1.94 -8.45
N ASP A 145 -6.81 -2.85 -8.01
CA ASP A 145 -7.16 -3.76 -6.93
C ASP A 145 -7.30 -3.03 -5.58
N LEU A 146 -6.50 -2.00 -5.30
CA LEU A 146 -6.69 -1.12 -4.14
C LEU A 146 -8.06 -0.41 -4.18
N LEU A 147 -8.48 0.04 -5.37
CA LEU A 147 -9.79 0.63 -5.55
C LEU A 147 -10.91 -0.39 -5.28
N GLU A 148 -10.94 -1.48 -6.04
CA GLU A 148 -12.07 -2.40 -6.07
C GLU A 148 -12.16 -3.25 -4.80
N ARG A 149 -11.02 -3.68 -4.25
CA ARG A 149 -11.01 -4.61 -3.10
C ARG A 149 -10.99 -3.91 -1.76
N CYS A 150 -10.53 -2.66 -1.69
CA CYS A 150 -10.41 -1.93 -0.43
C CYS A 150 -11.28 -0.68 -0.40
N ILE A 151 -11.08 0.26 -1.33
CA ILE A 151 -11.73 1.58 -1.29
C ILE A 151 -13.24 1.50 -1.52
N GLU A 152 -13.70 0.74 -2.51
CA GLU A 152 -15.13 0.62 -2.82
C GLU A 152 -15.94 0.04 -1.66
N PRO A 153 -15.54 -1.08 -1.01
CA PRO A 153 -16.19 -1.56 0.21
C PRO A 153 -16.28 -0.50 1.32
N LEU A 154 -15.18 0.23 1.57
CA LEU A 154 -15.15 1.28 2.60
C LEU A 154 -16.03 2.48 2.24
N ARG A 155 -16.15 2.83 0.95
CA ARG A 155 -17.07 3.87 0.47
C ARG A 155 -18.54 3.46 0.64
N LEU A 156 -18.88 2.20 0.36
CA LEU A 156 -20.22 1.67 0.61
C LEU A 156 -20.59 1.72 2.10
N GLY A 157 -19.61 1.54 2.99
CA GLY A 157 -19.76 1.75 4.44
C GLY A 157 -19.86 3.21 4.88
N CYS A 158 -19.66 4.17 3.96
CA CYS A 158 -19.61 5.62 4.22
C CYS A 158 -18.55 6.01 5.27
N TRP A 159 -17.38 5.39 5.22
CA TRP A 159 -16.31 5.67 6.18
C TRP A 159 -15.77 7.10 6.06
N PRO A 160 -15.67 7.86 7.16
CA PRO A 160 -14.84 9.05 7.18
C PRO A 160 -13.38 8.69 6.89
N LYS A 161 -12.66 9.57 6.20
CA LYS A 161 -11.21 9.40 5.94
C LYS A 161 -10.40 9.29 7.24
N THR A 162 -10.85 9.96 8.30
CA THR A 162 -10.27 9.86 9.66
C THR A 162 -10.39 8.46 10.23
N ASP A 163 -11.56 7.83 10.07
CA ASP A 163 -11.84 6.48 10.56
C ASP A 163 -11.02 5.45 9.80
N LEU A 164 -10.88 5.62 8.48
CA LEU A 164 -10.00 4.81 7.65
C LEU A 164 -8.54 4.89 8.14
N ALA A 165 -8.05 6.10 8.42
CA ALA A 165 -6.69 6.28 8.93
C ALA A 165 -6.49 5.60 10.29
N GLN A 166 -7.47 5.70 11.19
CA GLN A 166 -7.44 5.01 12.48
C GLN A 166 -7.48 3.49 12.32
N PHE A 167 -8.30 2.97 11.42
CA PHE A 167 -8.37 1.54 11.12
C PHE A 167 -7.05 1.02 10.58
N LEU A 168 -6.48 1.64 9.55
CA LEU A 168 -5.22 1.20 8.95
C LEU A 168 -4.08 1.19 9.97
N CYS A 169 -4.00 2.25 10.80
CA CYS A 169 -3.00 2.35 11.87
C CYS A 169 -3.16 1.23 12.91
N ALA A 170 -4.39 0.97 13.38
CA ALA A 170 -4.64 -0.12 14.31
C ALA A 170 -4.37 -1.49 13.65
N TYR A 171 -4.86 -1.72 12.44
CA TYR A 171 -4.69 -2.96 11.71
C TYR A 171 -3.21 -3.29 11.47
N GLU A 172 -2.37 -2.30 11.19
CA GLU A 172 -0.93 -2.50 11.14
C GLU A 172 -0.35 -2.86 12.52
N GLN A 173 -0.64 -2.05 13.54
CA GLN A 173 -0.03 -2.15 14.87
C GLN A 173 -0.40 -3.43 15.63
N PHE A 174 -1.65 -3.88 15.54
CA PHE A 174 -2.12 -5.04 16.30
C PHE A 174 -1.78 -6.35 15.63
N ALA A 175 -1.55 -6.38 14.31
CA ALA A 175 -0.95 -7.54 13.66
C ALA A 175 0.44 -7.83 14.26
N LEU A 176 1.25 -6.80 14.50
CA LEU A 176 2.59 -6.92 15.08
C LEU A 176 2.62 -7.46 16.52
N GLN A 177 1.48 -7.46 17.22
CA GLN A 177 1.35 -8.04 18.56
C GLN A 177 1.03 -9.53 18.52
N MET A 178 0.66 -10.07 17.35
CA MET A 178 0.32 -11.47 17.19
C MET A 178 1.59 -12.32 17.10
N ASP A 179 1.62 -13.41 17.87
CA ASP A 179 2.79 -14.30 17.94
C ASP A 179 3.18 -14.85 16.56
N VAL A 180 2.19 -15.09 15.69
CA VAL A 180 2.41 -15.66 14.35
C VAL A 180 3.32 -14.80 13.45
N LEU A 181 3.27 -13.47 13.56
CA LEU A 181 4.18 -12.60 12.77
C LEU A 181 5.56 -12.53 13.40
N ARG A 182 5.64 -12.59 14.74
CA ARG A 182 6.90 -12.59 15.48
C ARG A 182 7.68 -13.88 15.23
N GLU A 183 7.01 -15.02 15.30
CA GLU A 183 7.62 -16.34 15.09
C GLU A 183 8.08 -16.54 13.65
N ALA A 184 7.38 -15.97 12.67
CA ALA A 184 7.74 -16.02 11.26
C ALA A 184 8.79 -14.98 10.83
N ASP A 185 9.23 -14.10 11.75
CA ASP A 185 10.15 -12.98 11.48
C ASP A 185 9.67 -12.04 10.35
N LEU A 186 8.36 -11.82 10.24
CA LEU A 186 7.74 -11.03 9.16
C LEU A 186 7.45 -9.57 9.53
N LYS A 187 7.99 -9.09 10.67
CA LYS A 187 7.72 -7.73 11.16
C LYS A 187 8.08 -6.66 10.13
N SER A 188 9.32 -6.69 9.64
CA SER A 188 9.84 -5.69 8.70
C SER A 188 9.07 -5.72 7.37
N VAL A 189 8.73 -6.92 6.90
CA VAL A 189 7.93 -7.17 5.70
C VAL A 189 6.53 -6.55 5.85
N TRP A 190 5.88 -6.79 6.99
CA TRP A 190 4.55 -6.26 7.29
C TRP A 190 4.54 -4.72 7.38
N GLU A 191 5.46 -4.13 8.14
CA GLU A 191 5.58 -2.67 8.27
C GLU A 191 5.86 -2.01 6.91
N ARG A 192 6.77 -2.59 6.12
CA ARG A 192 7.13 -2.10 4.78
C ARG A 192 5.95 -2.19 3.80
N TYR A 193 5.14 -3.23 3.90
CA TYR A 193 3.91 -3.40 3.12
C TYR A 193 2.84 -2.38 3.53
N MET A 194 2.47 -2.37 4.82
CA MET A 194 1.38 -1.56 5.34
C MET A 194 1.65 -0.07 5.22
N ARG A 195 2.91 0.37 5.33
CA ARG A 195 3.30 1.76 5.08
C ARG A 195 2.83 2.24 3.70
N VAL A 196 3.13 1.49 2.65
CA VAL A 196 2.79 1.88 1.28
C VAL A 196 1.28 1.75 1.05
N VAL A 197 0.69 0.61 1.44
CA VAL A 197 -0.74 0.37 1.21
C VAL A 197 -1.58 1.40 1.94
N SER A 198 -1.26 1.74 3.19
CA SER A 198 -1.99 2.75 3.95
C SER A 198 -1.89 4.13 3.30
N GLN A 199 -0.70 4.52 2.85
CA GLN A 199 -0.51 5.80 2.15
C GLN A 199 -1.30 5.84 0.83
N CYS A 200 -1.26 4.76 0.04
CA CYS A 200 -2.00 4.68 -1.21
C CYS A 200 -3.51 4.73 -0.98
N LEU A 201 -4.03 3.95 -0.03
CA LEU A 201 -5.46 3.94 0.31
C LEU A 201 -5.92 5.32 0.79
N LEU A 202 -5.19 5.96 1.72
CA LEU A 202 -5.54 7.28 2.20
C LEU A 202 -5.45 8.36 1.11
N THR A 203 -4.50 8.24 0.19
CA THR A 203 -4.36 9.18 -0.93
C THR A 203 -5.55 9.05 -1.89
N MET A 204 -5.86 7.82 -2.29
CA MET A 204 -6.92 7.51 -3.25
C MET A 204 -8.34 7.59 -2.65
N TYR A 205 -8.48 7.63 -1.33
CA TYR A 205 -9.79 7.71 -0.68
C TYR A 205 -10.36 9.14 -0.74
N HIS A 206 -11.12 9.38 -1.81
CA HIS A 206 -11.93 10.58 -2.02
C HIS A 206 -13.40 10.22 -1.71
N ILE A 207 -14.10 11.04 -0.93
CA ILE A 207 -15.52 10.83 -0.57
C ILE A 207 -16.38 11.66 -1.51
#